data_AF-A0A1A3HPR5-F1
#
_entry.id   AF-A0A1A3HPR5-F1
#
_cell.length_a   1.000
_cell.length_b   1.000
_cell.length_c   1.000
_cell.angle_alpha   90.00
_cell.angle_beta   90.00
_cell.angle_gamma   90.00
#
_symmetry.space_group_name_H-M   'P 1'
#
loop_
_entity.id
_entity.type
_entity.pdbx_description
1 polymer ?
#
loop_
_entity_poly.entity_id
_entity_poly.type
_entity_poly.pdbx_seq_one_letter_code
_entity_poly.pdbx_strand_id
1 'polypeptide(L)'
;MKDAEVRFYFDADILGLAHVVCALRPDCTFPGDKGKKIKRHIRGECIVRETKTPDREWIPIVASRGWVAITRDADIQNHLSLLQLVQEFQLRLVTLTGSDAGTPSRQLGIVIPQWRNIESLVDRHGPLIIAATRTGFRHVDIEKAIEGIRSGRERRRGPRQTSTDPRLF
;
A
#
# COMPACT_ATOMS: atom_id res chain seq x y z
N MET A 1 -12.75 1.40 30.07
CA MET A 1 -12.38 0.95 28.70
C MET A 1 -11.57 2.06 28.08
N LYS A 2 -10.65 1.76 27.15
CA LYS A 2 -9.79 2.76 26.51
C LYS A 2 -10.00 2.71 25.00
N ASP A 3 -10.08 3.87 24.36
CA ASP A 3 -10.10 3.92 22.90
C ASP A 3 -8.76 3.42 22.35
N ALA A 4 -8.86 2.62 21.29
CA ALA A 4 -7.68 2.12 20.60
C ALA A 4 -7.15 3.20 19.67
N GLU A 5 -5.85 3.46 19.77
CA GLU A 5 -5.15 4.25 18.78
C GLU A 5 -4.87 3.36 17.56
N VAL A 6 -5.52 3.65 16.44
CA VAL A 6 -5.24 2.98 15.17
C VAL A 6 -3.93 3.52 14.61
N ARG A 7 -3.06 2.61 14.17
CA ARG A 7 -1.74 2.90 13.62
C ARG A 7 -1.49 2.23 12.27
N PHE A 8 -2.26 1.18 11.97
CA PHE A 8 -2.11 0.38 10.74
C PHE A 8 -3.43 0.33 9.96
N TYR A 9 -3.33 0.53 8.66
CA TYR A 9 -4.43 0.41 7.71
C TYR A 9 -4.13 -0.72 6.73
N PHE A 10 -4.99 -1.73 6.67
CA PHE A 10 -4.90 -2.79 5.67
C PHE A 10 -5.79 -2.43 4.49
N ASP A 11 -5.21 -2.43 3.30
CA ASP A 11 -5.90 -2.09 2.06
C ASP A 11 -6.90 -3.18 1.64
N ALA A 12 -7.84 -2.81 0.76
CA ALA A 12 -8.94 -3.65 0.32
C ALA A 12 -8.49 -4.92 -0.42
N ASP A 13 -7.30 -4.91 -1.02
CA ASP A 13 -6.75 -6.04 -1.76
C ASP A 13 -6.24 -7.18 -0.86
N ILE A 14 -6.18 -6.96 0.46
CA ILE A 14 -5.77 -7.94 1.49
C ILE A 14 -6.78 -8.08 2.64
N LEU A 15 -8.07 -7.82 2.40
CA LEU A 15 -9.11 -7.89 3.44
C LEU A 15 -9.16 -9.22 4.22
N GLY A 16 -8.88 -10.34 3.56
CA GLY A 16 -8.81 -11.65 4.23
C GLY A 16 -7.77 -11.67 5.35
N LEU A 17 -6.60 -11.07 5.12
CA LEU A 17 -5.56 -10.88 6.14
C LEU A 17 -5.98 -9.84 7.18
N ALA A 18 -6.57 -8.73 6.72
CA ALA A 18 -7.04 -7.65 7.59
C ALA A 18 -8.01 -8.15 8.66
N HIS A 19 -9.00 -8.97 8.28
CA HIS A 19 -9.97 -9.55 9.22
C HIS A 19 -9.29 -10.37 10.32
N VAL A 20 -8.26 -11.15 9.97
CA VAL A 20 -7.53 -11.98 10.93
C VAL A 20 -6.71 -11.10 11.89
N VAL A 21 -5.91 -10.18 11.35
CA VAL A 21 -5.04 -9.32 12.18
C VAL A 21 -5.87 -8.39 13.05
N CYS A 22 -6.86 -7.71 12.47
CA CYS A 22 -7.73 -6.76 13.15
C CYS A 22 -8.69 -7.44 14.15
N ALA A 23 -8.88 -8.75 14.09
CA ALA A 23 -9.60 -9.48 15.15
C ALA A 23 -8.76 -9.64 16.43
N LEU A 24 -7.43 -9.61 16.30
CA LEU A 24 -6.48 -9.80 17.39
C LEU A 24 -5.88 -8.48 17.89
N ARG A 25 -5.80 -7.48 17.01
CA ARG A 25 -5.11 -6.21 17.24
C ARG A 25 -6.05 -5.01 17.17
N PRO A 26 -6.17 -4.21 18.25
CA PRO A 26 -7.06 -3.06 18.27
C PRO A 26 -6.48 -1.84 17.53
N ASP A 27 -5.19 -1.82 17.22
CA ASP A 27 -4.49 -0.73 16.55
C ASP A 27 -4.45 -0.86 15.01
N CYS A 28 -5.19 -1.83 14.47
CA CYS A 28 -5.28 -2.11 13.04
C CYS A 28 -6.72 -1.90 12.56
N THR A 29 -6.90 -1.28 11.39
CA THR A 29 -8.19 -1.09 10.72
C THR A 29 -8.09 -1.46 9.24
N PHE A 30 -9.23 -1.54 8.56
CA PHE A 30 -9.35 -1.76 7.12
C PHE A 30 -10.59 -1.04 6.59
N PRO A 31 -10.72 -0.81 5.27
CA PRO A 31 -11.88 -0.12 4.73
C PRO A 31 -13.17 -0.90 5.00
N GLY A 32 -14.17 -0.21 5.55
CA GLY A 32 -15.45 -0.80 5.96
C GLY A 32 -15.46 -1.50 7.32
N ASP A 33 -14.34 -1.49 8.06
CA ASP A 33 -14.30 -2.02 9.43
C ASP A 33 -15.28 -1.26 10.33
N LYS A 34 -16.26 -1.95 10.90
CA LYS A 34 -17.28 -1.38 11.82
C LYS A 34 -16.77 -1.14 13.23
N GLY A 35 -15.48 -1.38 13.46
CA GLY A 35 -14.88 -1.31 14.77
C GLY A 35 -15.12 -2.59 15.56
N LYS A 36 -14.40 -2.73 16.67
CA LYS A 36 -14.48 -3.92 17.52
C LYS A 36 -13.96 -3.62 18.92
N LYS A 37 -14.62 -4.21 19.91
CA LYS A 37 -14.05 -4.31 21.26
C LYS A 37 -13.08 -5.50 21.31
N ILE A 38 -11.83 -5.23 21.67
CA ILE A 38 -10.78 -6.25 21.85
C ILE A 38 -10.23 -6.09 23.27
N LYS A 39 -10.59 -7.04 24.15
CA LYS A 39 -10.27 -6.98 25.59
C LYS A 39 -10.75 -5.64 26.21
N ARG A 40 -9.81 -4.81 26.67
CA ARG A 40 -10.06 -3.51 27.32
C ARG A 40 -10.07 -2.32 26.34
N HIS A 41 -9.78 -2.58 25.07
CA HIS A 41 -9.69 -1.56 24.01
C HIS A 41 -10.91 -1.58 23.10
N ILE A 42 -11.31 -0.40 22.64
CA ILE A 42 -12.38 -0.23 21.65
C ILE A 42 -11.77 0.43 20.41
N ARG A 43 -11.75 -0.29 19.29
CA ARG A 43 -11.47 0.31 17.98
C ARG A 43 -12.77 0.80 17.38
N GLY A 44 -12.83 2.06 16.97
CA GLY A 44 -13.98 2.65 16.27
C GLY A 44 -14.11 2.18 14.81
N GLU A 45 -15.17 2.63 14.14
CA GLU A 45 -15.35 2.39 12.70
C GLU A 45 -14.22 3.06 11.88
N CYS A 46 -13.78 2.41 10.81
CA CYS A 46 -12.83 3.00 9.88
C CYS A 46 -13.46 4.19 9.14
N ILE A 47 -12.70 5.27 9.01
CA ILE A 47 -13.12 6.44 8.25
C ILE A 47 -13.26 6.15 6.75
N VAL A 48 -12.44 5.23 6.21
CA VAL A 48 -12.62 4.73 4.84
C VAL A 48 -13.70 3.65 4.90
N ARG A 49 -14.92 3.98 4.46
CA ARG A 49 -16.10 3.11 4.65
C ARG A 49 -16.27 2.07 3.56
N GLU A 50 -15.79 2.36 2.35
CA GLU A 50 -16.02 1.52 1.18
C GLU A 50 -14.72 0.86 0.73
N THR A 51 -14.78 -0.43 0.43
CA THR A 51 -13.63 -1.20 -0.07
C THR A 51 -13.22 -0.81 -1.49
N LYS A 52 -14.07 -0.07 -2.21
CA LYS A 52 -13.81 0.43 -3.57
C LYS A 52 -13.37 1.90 -3.59
N THR A 53 -13.10 2.49 -2.42
CA THR A 53 -12.60 3.87 -2.34
C THR A 53 -11.31 3.96 -3.16
N PRO A 54 -11.19 4.88 -4.12
CA PRO A 54 -10.02 4.96 -4.99
C PRO A 54 -8.79 5.51 -4.26
N ASP A 55 -7.60 5.20 -4.77
CA ASP A 55 -6.30 5.59 -4.19
C ASP A 55 -6.21 7.08 -3.85
N ARG A 56 -6.68 7.94 -4.78
CA ARG A 56 -6.70 9.40 -4.62
C ARG A 56 -7.55 9.89 -3.43
N GLU A 57 -8.42 9.05 -2.89
CA GLU A 57 -9.32 9.37 -1.77
C GLU A 57 -8.84 8.74 -0.46
N TRP A 58 -8.48 7.44 -0.46
CA TRP A 58 -8.08 6.79 0.78
C TRP A 58 -6.65 7.15 1.21
N ILE A 59 -5.71 7.36 0.28
CA ILE A 59 -4.30 7.66 0.60
C ILE A 59 -4.17 8.95 1.42
N PRO A 60 -4.77 10.08 1.01
CA PRO A 60 -4.70 11.31 1.81
C PRO A 60 -5.25 11.11 3.23
N ILE A 61 -6.33 10.35 3.37
CA ILE A 61 -6.95 10.08 4.66
C ILE A 61 -6.00 9.27 5.55
N VAL A 62 -5.48 8.15 5.05
CA VAL A 62 -4.57 7.28 5.81
C VAL A 62 -3.27 8.00 6.16
N ALA A 63 -2.72 8.78 5.23
CA ALA A 63 -1.49 9.54 5.48
C ALA A 63 -1.69 10.66 6.50
N SER A 64 -2.78 11.43 6.42
CA SER A 64 -3.09 12.50 7.38
C SER A 64 -3.30 12.00 8.80
N ARG A 65 -3.71 10.73 8.97
CA ARG A 65 -3.81 10.06 10.27
C ARG A 65 -2.48 9.54 10.79
N GLY A 66 -1.41 9.63 10.00
CA GLY A 66 -0.14 9.02 10.31
C GLY A 66 -0.23 7.50 10.39
N TRP A 67 -1.08 6.86 9.59
CA TRP A 67 -1.15 5.40 9.58
C TRP A 67 -0.12 4.80 8.63
N VAL A 68 0.35 3.60 8.94
CA VAL A 68 1.12 2.78 8.01
C VAL A 68 0.12 1.92 7.22
N ALA A 69 0.09 2.11 5.91
CA ALA A 69 -0.71 1.31 5.00
C ALA A 69 -0.01 -0.02 4.68
N ILE A 70 -0.77 -1.10 4.58
CA ILE A 70 -0.30 -2.43 4.17
C ILE A 70 -1.18 -2.90 3.02
N THR A 71 -0.57 -3.30 1.92
CA THR A 71 -1.23 -3.74 0.67
C THR A 71 -0.49 -4.95 0.10
N ARG A 72 -1.08 -5.64 -0.87
CA ARG A 72 -0.36 -6.63 -1.71
C ARG A 72 0.06 -6.05 -3.05
N ASP A 73 -0.31 -4.80 -3.39
CA ASP A 73 -0.12 -4.26 -4.75
C ASP A 73 1.24 -4.66 -5.34
N ALA A 74 1.17 -5.67 -6.21
CA ALA A 74 2.32 -6.38 -6.72
C ALA A 74 3.03 -5.55 -7.79
N ASP A 75 2.38 -4.48 -8.27
CA ASP A 75 2.83 -3.63 -9.36
C ASP A 75 3.05 -2.17 -8.93
N ILE A 76 3.13 -1.92 -7.62
CA ILE A 76 3.33 -0.56 -7.09
C ILE A 76 4.53 0.15 -7.72
N GLN A 77 5.60 -0.59 -8.06
CA GLN A 77 6.80 -0.02 -8.70
C GLN A 77 6.58 0.42 -10.15
N ASN A 78 5.50 -0.03 -10.80
CA ASN A 78 5.13 0.39 -12.16
C ASN A 78 3.88 1.29 -12.17
N HIS A 79 3.22 1.47 -11.02
CA HIS A 79 2.00 2.26 -10.87
C HIS A 79 2.33 3.73 -10.57
N LEU A 80 2.64 4.49 -11.62
CA LEU A 80 3.08 5.89 -11.52
C LEU A 80 2.17 6.77 -10.64
N SER A 81 0.85 6.69 -10.81
CA SER A 81 -0.12 7.46 -10.03
C SER A 81 -0.05 7.15 -8.54
N LEU A 82 0.07 5.88 -8.17
CA LEU A 82 0.21 5.47 -6.78
C LEU A 82 1.51 5.99 -6.18
N LEU A 83 2.64 5.88 -6.89
CA LEU A 83 3.93 6.41 -6.44
C LEU A 83 3.87 7.93 -6.21
N GLN A 84 3.21 8.67 -7.12
CA GLN A 84 3.01 10.11 -6.99
C GLN A 84 2.13 10.45 -5.78
N LEU A 85 1.04 9.71 -5.54
CA LEU A 85 0.17 9.92 -4.38
C LEU A 85 0.91 9.61 -3.06
N VAL A 86 1.71 8.54 -3.01
CA VAL A 86 2.55 8.22 -1.85
C VAL A 86 3.52 9.36 -1.56
N GLN A 87 4.19 9.89 -2.59
CA GLN A 87 5.11 11.01 -2.46
C GLN A 87 4.41 12.30 -2.03
N GLU A 88 3.30 12.65 -2.67
CA GLU A 88 2.53 13.87 -2.40
C GLU A 88 1.99 13.90 -0.96
N PHE A 89 1.36 12.81 -0.52
CA PHE A 89 0.73 12.73 0.80
C PHE A 89 1.66 12.22 1.90
N GLN A 90 2.93 11.94 1.60
CA GLN A 90 3.92 11.43 2.56
C GLN A 90 3.48 10.09 3.21
N LEU A 91 2.81 9.22 2.45
CA LEU A 91 2.31 7.95 2.95
C LEU A 91 3.47 7.01 3.31
N ARG A 92 3.28 6.21 4.37
CA ARG A 92 4.10 5.05 4.69
C ARG A 92 3.38 3.79 4.26
N LEU A 93 3.97 3.05 3.34
CA LEU A 93 3.32 1.95 2.65
C LEU A 93 4.20 0.70 2.67
N VAL A 94 3.62 -0.41 3.11
CA VAL A 94 4.23 -1.74 3.05
C VAL A 94 3.48 -2.55 1.99
N THR A 95 4.18 -2.95 0.94
CA THR A 95 3.68 -3.90 -0.06
C THR A 95 4.18 -5.30 0.28
N LEU A 96 3.24 -6.24 0.44
CA LEU A 96 3.53 -7.66 0.59
C LEU A 96 3.83 -8.22 -0.80
N THR A 97 5.04 -8.75 -0.98
CA THR A 97 5.56 -9.18 -2.29
C THR A 97 6.07 -10.61 -2.27
N GLY A 98 6.36 -11.14 -3.46
CA GLY A 98 6.85 -12.51 -3.64
C GLY A 98 5.75 -13.56 -3.66
N SER A 99 6.14 -14.82 -3.75
CA SER A 99 5.20 -15.95 -3.94
C SER A 99 4.24 -16.16 -2.77
N ASP A 100 4.60 -15.67 -1.58
CA ASP A 100 3.78 -15.78 -0.37
C ASP A 100 2.73 -14.68 -0.23
N ALA A 101 2.73 -13.67 -1.10
CA ALA A 101 1.75 -12.60 -1.02
C ALA A 101 0.37 -13.01 -1.55
N GLY A 102 0.24 -14.16 -2.22
CA GLY A 102 -0.95 -14.51 -3.00
C GLY A 102 -2.22 -14.91 -2.22
N THR A 103 -2.10 -15.44 -0.99
CA THR A 103 -3.27 -15.88 -0.20
C THR A 103 -3.20 -15.35 1.23
N PRO A 104 -4.33 -15.14 1.94
CA PRO A 104 -4.31 -14.66 3.33
C PRO A 104 -3.45 -15.48 4.28
N SER A 105 -3.46 -16.81 4.14
CA SER A 105 -2.63 -17.71 4.97
C SER A 105 -1.14 -17.53 4.71
N ARG A 106 -0.72 -17.35 3.45
CA ARG A 106 0.69 -17.12 3.10
C ARG A 106 1.13 -15.69 3.43
N GLN A 107 0.23 -14.71 3.31
CA GLN A 107 0.46 -13.33 3.72
C GLN A 107 0.75 -13.22 5.21
N LEU A 108 0.08 -14.02 6.08
CA LEU A 108 0.46 -14.13 7.49
C LEU A 108 1.92 -14.58 7.67
N GLY A 109 2.40 -15.47 6.81
CA GLY A 109 3.80 -15.88 6.75
C GLY A 109 4.78 -14.78 6.34
N ILE A 110 4.30 -13.63 5.86
CA ILE A 110 5.09 -12.40 5.67
C ILE A 110 4.89 -11.46 6.86
N VAL A 111 3.63 -11.18 7.22
CA VAL A 111 3.29 -10.16 8.22
C VAL A 111 3.77 -10.54 9.61
N ILE A 112 3.62 -11.79 10.04
CA ILE A 112 4.03 -12.23 11.38
C ILE A 112 5.54 -12.05 11.60
N PRO A 113 6.44 -12.59 10.77
CA PRO A 113 7.88 -12.43 10.98
C PRO A 113 8.34 -10.97 10.80
N GLN A 114 7.69 -10.20 9.93
CA GLN A 114 8.06 -8.80 9.68
C GLN A 114 7.39 -7.79 10.61
N TRP A 115 6.52 -8.25 11.52
CA TRP A 115 5.64 -7.34 12.28
C TRP A 115 6.41 -6.27 13.06
N ARG A 116 7.50 -6.65 13.75
CA ARG A 116 8.33 -5.69 14.50
C ARG A 116 8.96 -4.63 13.59
N ASN A 117 9.33 -5.00 12.38
CA ASN A 117 9.86 -4.07 11.39
C ASN A 117 8.76 -3.12 10.89
N ILE A 118 7.56 -3.63 10.64
CA ILE A 118 6.38 -2.82 10.29
C ILE A 118 6.05 -1.83 11.41
N GLU A 119 6.07 -2.28 12.68
CA GLU A 119 5.83 -1.42 13.84
C GLU A 119 6.82 -0.26 13.93
N SER A 120 8.10 -0.51 13.62
CA SER A 120 9.12 0.54 13.62
C SER A 120 8.84 1.67 12.61
N LEU A 121 7.97 1.45 11.62
CA LEU A 121 7.63 2.46 10.63
C LEU A 121 6.68 3.54 11.17
N VAL A 122 5.95 3.25 12.25
CA VAL A 122 5.00 4.19 12.87
C VAL A 122 5.67 5.49 13.32
N ASP A 123 6.97 5.44 13.65
CA ASP A 123 7.73 6.60 14.12
C ASP A 123 8.60 7.23 13.02
N ARG A 124 8.56 6.71 11.78
CA ARG A 124 9.37 7.20 10.65
C ARG A 124 8.64 8.31 9.90
N HIS A 125 9.34 9.28 9.34
CA HIS A 125 8.71 10.21 8.39
C HIS A 125 8.49 9.51 7.03
N GLY A 126 7.36 9.80 6.39
CA GLY A 126 7.13 9.47 4.98
C GLY A 126 7.77 10.50 4.04
N PRO A 127 7.69 10.28 2.71
CA PRO A 127 7.09 9.12 2.05
C PRO A 127 8.00 7.91 2.16
N LEU A 128 7.42 6.72 2.32
CA LEU A 128 8.18 5.49 2.50
C LEU A 128 7.46 4.32 1.83
N ILE A 129 8.16 3.56 0.99
CA ILE A 129 7.66 2.30 0.44
C ILE A 129 8.60 1.17 0.84
N ILE A 130 8.05 0.16 1.50
CA ILE A 130 8.76 -1.08 1.84
C ILE A 130 8.17 -2.26 1.06
N ALA A 131 9.04 -3.00 0.38
CA ALA A 131 8.74 -4.34 -0.11
C ALA A 131 9.06 -5.38 0.96
N ALA A 132 8.03 -6.00 1.51
CA ALA A 132 8.14 -7.07 2.51
C ALA A 132 7.93 -8.45 1.87
N THR A 133 8.78 -9.39 2.24
CA THR A 133 8.63 -10.83 1.95
C THR A 133 8.79 -11.60 3.26
N ARG A 134 8.69 -12.94 3.24
CA ARG A 134 8.90 -13.76 4.44
C ARG A 134 10.22 -13.43 5.13
N THR A 135 11.29 -13.23 4.36
CA THR A 135 12.66 -13.05 4.87
C THR A 135 13.28 -11.69 4.54
N GLY A 136 12.59 -10.84 3.79
CA GLY A 136 13.10 -9.55 3.33
C GLY A 136 12.22 -8.38 3.74
N PHE A 137 12.86 -7.24 3.99
CA PHE A 137 12.20 -5.98 4.32
C PHE A 137 13.00 -4.83 3.70
N ARG A 138 12.69 -4.51 2.44
CA ARG A 138 13.54 -3.68 1.58
C ARG A 138 12.88 -2.36 1.24
N HIS A 139 13.66 -1.27 1.31
CA HIS A 139 13.24 0.03 0.81
C HIS A 139 13.07 0.05 -0.71
N VAL A 140 11.99 0.66 -1.20
CA VAL A 140 11.79 0.98 -2.61
C VAL A 140 12.11 2.45 -2.83
N ASP A 141 13.05 2.71 -3.72
CA ASP A 141 13.41 4.05 -4.15
C ASP A 141 12.30 4.61 -5.07
N ILE A 142 11.53 5.55 -4.53
CA ILE A 142 10.35 6.13 -5.22
C ILE A 142 10.79 6.94 -6.43
N GLU A 143 11.83 7.77 -6.30
CA GLU A 143 12.30 8.65 -7.37
C GLU A 143 12.80 7.82 -8.54
N LYS A 144 13.65 6.83 -8.25
CA LYS A 144 14.17 5.91 -9.27
C LYS A 144 13.07 5.10 -9.95
N ALA A 145 12.03 4.69 -9.21
CA ALA A 145 10.89 3.98 -9.80
C ALA A 145 10.09 4.90 -10.76
N ILE A 146 9.81 6.13 -10.34
CA ILE A 146 9.11 7.13 -11.18
C ILE A 146 9.90 7.42 -12.47
N GLU A 147 11.20 7.65 -12.35
CA GLU A 147 12.10 7.89 -13.50
C GLU A 147 12.12 6.71 -14.46
N GLY A 148 12.21 5.49 -13.93
CA GLY A 148 12.17 4.25 -14.71
C GLY A 148 10.90 4.12 -15.53
N ILE A 149 9.73 4.40 -14.94
CA ILE A 149 8.44 4.36 -15.65
C ILE A 149 8.37 5.43 -16.75
N ARG A 150 8.77 6.67 -16.45
CA ARG A 150 8.74 7.79 -17.42
C ARG A 150 9.61 7.47 -18.63
N SER A 151 10.85 7.04 -18.40
CA SER A 151 11.80 6.66 -19.44
C SER A 151 11.28 5.49 -20.30
N GLY A 152 10.64 4.49 -19.66
CA GLY A 152 10.03 3.36 -20.36
C GLY A 152 8.86 3.76 -21.27
N ARG A 153 8.04 4.73 -20.85
CA ARG A 153 6.93 5.28 -21.65
C ARG A 153 7.44 6.06 -22.86
N GLU A 154 8.50 6.85 -22.71
CA GLU A 154 9.12 7.59 -23.82
C GLU A 154 9.70 6.65 -24.88
N ARG A 155 10.40 5.59 -24.48
CA ARG A 155 10.92 4.58 -25.41
C ARG A 155 9.82 3.87 -26.21
N ARG A 156 8.64 3.64 -25.60
CA ARG A 156 7.47 3.05 -26.28
C ARG A 156 6.78 4.03 -27.24
N ARG A 157 6.94 5.34 -27.05
CA ARG A 157 6.38 6.40 -27.89
C ARG A 157 7.33 6.84 -29.02
N GLY A 158 8.29 5.99 -29.41
CA GLY A 158 9.25 6.26 -30.49
C GLY A 158 8.59 6.85 -31.75
N PRO A 159 9.35 7.62 -32.55
CA PRO A 159 8.80 8.48 -33.58
C PRO A 159 7.88 7.68 -34.51
N ARG A 160 6.66 8.18 -34.68
CA ARG A 160 5.71 7.68 -35.68
C ARG A 160 6.45 7.74 -37.02
N GLN A 161 6.82 6.59 -37.60
CA GLN A 161 7.33 6.56 -38.97
C GLN A 161 6.21 7.11 -39.85
N THR A 162 6.33 8.38 -40.25
CA THR A 162 5.54 8.94 -41.32
C THR A 162 5.96 8.19 -42.57
N SER A 163 5.17 7.20 -42.98
CA SER A 163 5.31 6.59 -44.29
C SER A 163 4.93 7.65 -45.33
N THR A 164 5.90 8.44 -45.78
CA THR A 164 5.83 9.09 -47.09
C THR A 164 5.82 7.98 -48.12
N ASP A 165 4.63 7.54 -48.51
CA ASP A 165 4.41 6.70 -49.68
C ASP A 165 4.54 7.60 -50.93
N PRO A 166 5.57 7.43 -51.78
CA PRO A 166 5.79 8.29 -52.94
C PRO A 166 4.99 7.87 -54.19
N ARG A 167 3.90 7.11 -54.06
CA ARG A 167 3.13 6.61 -55.21
C ARG A 167 1.84 7.38 -55.47
N LEU A 168 1.97 8.66 -55.79
CA LEU A 168 0.97 9.42 -56.54
C LEU A 168 1.69 10.30 -57.56
N PHE A 169 2.09 9.67 -58.67
CA PHE A 169 2.27 10.29 -59.99
C PHE A 169 1.40 9.50 -60.97
#